data_AF-A0A2E2PWX7-F1
#
_entry.id   AF-A0A2E2PWX7-F1
#
_cell.length_a   1.000
_cell.length_b   1.000
_cell.length_c   1.000
_cell.angle_alpha   90.00
_cell.angle_beta   90.00
_cell.angle_gamma   90.00
#
_symmetry.space_group_name_H-M   'P 1'
#
loop_
_entity.id
_entity.type
_entity.pdbx_description
1 polymer ?
#
loop_
_entity_poly.entity_id
_entity_poly.type
_entity_poly.pdbx_seq_one_letter_code
_entity_poly.pdbx_strand_id
1 'polypeptide(L)'
;MRLLAALACSSALLVATLAPSVTTGASAEEQPTAAQQVLAEARAMLTGGSGDGPAARRSPGAPGAHTSREATLVLRDLRAALPRLEATDRAAAESLLARPTDGRADPEGTGYTTKSQRRCRGHFCVHYVTSTSDRATSAWVDKTLKVMKKVWKREVGDLGYRAPLSDGALPSSRNGGNGKFDVYLADVGADLLYGYCSADFVLRKDRTRAGGYCVLDNDFSKDQYGGKPGKTLAVTAAHEFFHAIQFGYDYYEDRWFMESTATWVEERFADGVNDNRQYLAFGQVAEPDTSLDLFERGGFAHYGNWPFWEHLSERYGDAIVRRTWNTARGSTYSTRAVEKVLEDRGGFAKRLAAFSAANLTPGRSYPEGDHWPAPKPEATWTFGRRTAPRSDEVDVDHMASASYVAVPDATLTSESFSGAPYRLRLTIDGPRAKTDPTAWLVVRTVDGEWRSEQVDLDRNGSTTVTTPFTIEKVEAVSLTLVNASTRFRCDKDTPDWSCFGIPRDQDQPFAVTAEVYQR
;
A
#
# COMPACT_ATOMS: atom_id res chain seq x y z
N MET A 1 -14.03 76.66 -16.06
CA MET A 1 -13.61 77.03 -14.70
C MET A 1 -14.85 77.26 -13.86
N ARG A 2 -15.32 76.26 -13.09
CA ARG A 2 -16.40 76.36 -12.08
C ARG A 2 -16.57 75.00 -11.39
N LEU A 3 -16.28 74.97 -10.09
CA LEU A 3 -16.75 73.96 -9.14
C LEU A 3 -18.21 74.23 -8.76
N LEU A 4 -18.98 73.16 -8.57
CA LEU A 4 -20.30 73.01 -7.90
C LEU A 4 -20.41 71.49 -7.61
N ALA A 5 -20.97 70.93 -6.53
CA ALA A 5 -21.79 71.36 -5.40
C ALA A 5 -21.63 70.25 -4.31
N ALA A 6 -21.39 70.55 -3.04
CA ALA A 6 -22.36 70.77 -1.95
C ALA A 6 -23.34 69.60 -1.68
N LEU A 7 -23.31 69.04 -0.46
CA LEU A 7 -24.50 68.81 0.37
C LEU A 7 -24.12 68.46 1.82
N ALA A 8 -24.68 69.25 2.73
CA ALA A 8 -24.63 69.12 4.18
C ALA A 8 -25.88 68.36 4.67
N CYS A 9 -25.80 67.70 5.83
CA CYS A 9 -26.87 67.76 6.82
C CYS A 9 -26.45 67.26 8.22
N SER A 10 -27.02 67.97 9.17
CA SER A 10 -26.81 68.07 10.61
C SER A 10 -27.02 66.83 11.48
N SER A 11 -26.33 66.91 12.62
CA SER A 11 -26.35 66.20 13.89
C SER A 11 -27.72 65.85 14.50
N ALA A 12 -27.77 64.69 15.17
CA ALA A 12 -28.54 64.49 16.40
C ALA A 12 -27.75 63.55 17.34
N LEU A 13 -27.24 64.09 18.45
CA LEU A 13 -26.67 63.30 19.55
C LEU A 13 -27.82 62.74 20.40
N LEU A 14 -27.94 61.41 20.48
CA LEU A 14 -28.67 60.72 21.54
C LEU A 14 -27.66 59.99 22.41
N VAL A 15 -27.56 60.41 23.67
CA VAL A 15 -26.85 59.67 24.72
C VAL A 15 -27.77 58.56 25.20
N ALA A 16 -27.45 57.31 24.82
CA ALA A 16 -28.06 56.11 25.39
C ALA A 16 -26.99 55.32 26.13
N THR A 17 -27.18 55.17 27.44
CA THR A 17 -26.37 54.34 28.33
C THR A 17 -26.55 52.87 27.95
N LEU A 18 -25.53 52.28 27.30
CA LEU A 18 -25.46 50.83 27.07
C LEU A 18 -24.78 50.17 28.26
N ALA A 19 -25.52 49.31 28.94
CA ALA A 19 -25.00 48.36 29.93
C ALA A 19 -23.94 47.45 29.30
N PRO A 20 -22.99 46.91 30.08
CA PRO A 20 -22.02 45.96 29.54
C PRO A 20 -22.75 44.67 29.15
N SER A 21 -22.91 44.47 27.85
CA SER A 21 -23.25 43.16 27.30
C SER A 21 -22.08 42.24 27.60
N VAL A 22 -22.23 41.40 28.63
CA VAL A 22 -21.41 40.22 28.83
C VAL A 22 -21.61 39.35 27.59
N THR A 23 -20.67 39.43 26.64
CA THR A 23 -20.52 38.44 25.59
C THR A 23 -20.12 37.14 26.29
N THR A 24 -21.13 36.33 26.62
CA THR A 24 -20.94 34.91 26.91
C THR A 24 -20.13 34.33 25.76
N GLY A 25 -18.93 33.86 26.09
CA GLY A 25 -17.98 33.35 25.11
C GLY A 25 -18.66 32.35 24.18
N ALA A 26 -18.47 32.54 22.87
CA ALA A 26 -18.57 31.45 21.94
C ALA A 26 -17.63 30.35 22.46
N SER A 27 -18.19 29.24 22.92
CA SER A 27 -17.43 28.04 23.23
C SER A 27 -16.63 27.70 21.98
N ALA A 28 -15.30 27.70 22.08
CA ALA A 28 -14.46 27.08 21.06
C ALA A 28 -14.96 25.65 20.89
N GLU A 29 -15.45 25.28 19.70
CA GLU A 29 -15.77 23.88 19.41
C GLU A 29 -14.50 23.07 19.65
N GLU A 30 -14.57 22.15 20.61
CA GLU A 30 -13.47 21.28 21.00
C GLU A 30 -13.15 20.36 19.81
N GLN A 31 -11.90 20.37 19.35
CA GLN A 31 -11.51 19.54 18.21
C GLN A 31 -11.67 18.05 18.56
N PRO A 32 -12.16 17.22 17.62
CA PRO A 32 -12.36 15.80 17.88
C PRO A 32 -11.03 15.11 18.20
N THR A 33 -11.05 14.25 19.21
CA THR A 33 -9.89 13.41 19.56
C THR A 33 -9.51 12.47 18.42
N ALA A 34 -8.27 11.97 18.40
CA ALA A 34 -7.85 10.97 17.41
C ALA A 34 -8.75 9.72 17.38
N ALA A 35 -9.27 9.29 18.54
CA ALA A 35 -10.20 8.17 18.61
C ALA A 35 -11.56 8.50 17.95
N GLN A 36 -12.06 9.72 18.14
CA GLN A 36 -13.28 10.20 17.50
C GLN A 36 -13.12 10.38 15.98
N GLN A 37 -11.93 10.79 15.52
CA GLN A 37 -11.61 10.85 14.09
C GLN A 37 -11.66 9.46 13.45
N VAL A 38 -11.11 8.44 14.11
CA VAL A 38 -11.20 7.04 13.63
C VAL A 38 -12.65 6.55 13.59
N LEU A 39 -13.47 6.87 14.61
CA LEU A 39 -14.91 6.56 14.57
C LEU A 39 -15.62 7.28 13.41
N ALA A 40 -15.29 8.55 13.17
CA ALA A 40 -15.85 9.29 12.05
C ALA A 40 -15.45 8.70 10.70
N GLU A 41 -14.20 8.28 10.53
CA GLU A 41 -13.71 7.56 9.35
C GLU A 41 -14.47 6.26 9.13
N ALA A 42 -14.62 5.44 10.18
CA ALA A 42 -15.36 4.19 10.10
C ALA A 42 -16.83 4.40 9.73
N ARG A 43 -17.49 5.41 10.32
CA ARG A 43 -18.85 5.77 9.93
C ARG A 43 -18.92 6.23 8.49
N ALA A 44 -18.03 7.12 8.05
CA ALA A 44 -18.04 7.64 6.68
C ALA A 44 -17.84 6.52 5.65
N MET A 45 -16.97 5.57 5.97
CA MET A 45 -16.65 4.44 5.13
C MET A 45 -17.83 3.51 4.92
N LEU A 46 -18.56 3.22 5.99
CA LEU A 46 -19.57 2.18 6.02
C LEU A 46 -21.00 2.73 5.78
N THR A 47 -21.30 3.96 6.21
CA THR A 47 -22.65 4.57 6.04
C THR A 47 -22.84 5.29 4.69
N GLY A 48 -21.81 5.33 3.84
CA GLY A 48 -21.93 5.84 2.48
C GLY A 48 -22.28 7.33 2.37
N GLY A 49 -21.68 8.18 3.22
CA GLY A 49 -21.78 9.63 3.06
C GLY A 49 -21.38 10.03 1.64
N SER A 50 -22.33 10.58 0.88
CA SER A 50 -22.13 11.13 -0.46
C SER A 50 -21.30 12.41 -0.42
N GLY A 51 -20.03 12.28 -0.04
CA GLY A 51 -18.99 13.25 -0.34
C GLY A 51 -18.24 12.75 -1.58
N ASP A 52 -17.91 13.66 -2.49
CA ASP A 52 -17.13 13.36 -3.68
C ASP A 52 -15.91 12.49 -3.31
N GLY A 53 -15.98 11.19 -3.62
CA GLY A 53 -14.81 10.32 -3.62
C GLY A 53 -13.79 10.89 -4.62
N PRO A 54 -12.52 10.45 -4.60
CA PRO A 54 -11.50 10.98 -5.49
C PRO A 54 -11.81 10.64 -6.96
N ALA A 55 -12.70 11.43 -7.55
CA ALA A 55 -12.95 11.56 -8.97
C ALA A 55 -11.86 12.48 -9.55
N ALA A 56 -10.60 12.07 -9.42
CA ALA A 56 -9.43 12.58 -10.12
C ALA A 56 -8.25 11.71 -9.67
N ARG A 57 -7.90 10.61 -10.34
CA ARG A 57 -7.29 10.59 -11.68
C ARG A 57 -7.74 9.32 -12.42
N ARG A 58 -8.71 9.47 -13.33
CA ARG A 58 -8.95 8.48 -14.38
C ARG A 58 -7.85 8.65 -15.43
N SER A 59 -6.92 7.70 -15.51
CA SER A 59 -6.23 7.45 -16.78
C SER A 59 -7.18 6.61 -17.65
N PRO A 60 -7.60 7.12 -18.83
CA PRO A 60 -8.47 6.37 -19.73
C PRO A 60 -7.66 5.25 -20.38
N GLY A 61 -7.84 4.00 -19.95
CA GLY A 61 -7.17 2.89 -20.64
C GLY A 61 -7.28 1.47 -20.09
N ALA A 62 -7.59 1.25 -18.81
CA ALA A 62 -7.64 -0.10 -18.25
C ALA A 62 -9.04 -0.44 -17.70
N PRO A 63 -9.76 -1.44 -18.26
CA PRO A 63 -10.94 -1.99 -17.62
C PRO A 63 -10.49 -2.80 -16.40
N GLY A 64 -10.90 -2.40 -15.19
CA GLY A 64 -10.77 -3.26 -14.01
C GLY A 64 -10.34 -2.61 -12.70
N ALA A 65 -9.94 -1.33 -12.64
CA ALA A 65 -9.71 -0.67 -11.35
C ALA A 65 -11.08 -0.41 -10.68
N HIS A 66 -11.56 -1.39 -9.93
CA HIS A 66 -12.76 -1.23 -9.11
C HIS A 66 -12.42 -0.28 -7.96
N THR A 67 -13.28 0.70 -7.73
CA THR A 67 -13.19 1.60 -6.57
C THR A 67 -13.53 0.79 -5.32
N SER A 68 -12.62 -0.09 -4.88
CA SER A 68 -12.86 -0.85 -3.66
C SER A 68 -12.52 -0.02 -2.43
N ARG A 69 -13.40 -0.11 -1.45
CA ARG A 69 -13.26 0.54 -0.16
C ARG A 69 -12.46 -0.36 0.80
N GLU A 70 -11.51 0.20 1.53
CA GLU A 70 -10.73 -0.50 2.58
C GLU A 70 -11.43 -0.60 3.93
N ALA A 71 -12.35 -1.54 4.08
CA ALA A 71 -13.05 -1.73 5.36
C ALA A 71 -12.16 -2.37 6.43
N THR A 72 -11.26 -3.30 6.07
CA THR A 72 -10.47 -4.09 7.02
C THR A 72 -9.62 -3.24 7.96
N LEU A 73 -8.79 -2.35 7.43
CA LEU A 73 -7.91 -1.50 8.25
C LEU A 73 -8.68 -0.42 9.02
N VAL A 74 -9.77 0.09 8.46
CA VAL A 74 -10.64 1.06 9.12
C VAL A 74 -11.30 0.43 10.35
N LEU A 75 -11.85 -0.78 10.22
CA LEU A 75 -12.45 -1.52 11.34
C LEU A 75 -11.40 -1.96 12.37
N ARG A 76 -10.22 -2.38 11.92
CA ARG A 76 -9.06 -2.68 12.78
C ARG A 76 -8.69 -1.47 13.65
N ASP A 77 -8.61 -0.29 13.05
CA ASP A 77 -8.25 0.94 13.77
C ASP A 77 -9.34 1.39 14.73
N LEU A 78 -10.61 1.22 14.33
CA LEU A 78 -11.74 1.45 15.22
C LEU A 78 -11.68 0.54 16.46
N ARG A 79 -11.38 -0.76 16.28
CA ARG A 79 -11.19 -1.69 17.40
C ARG A 79 -10.08 -1.23 18.33
N ALA A 80 -8.98 -0.76 17.77
CA ALA A 80 -7.84 -0.19 18.50
C ALA A 80 -8.20 1.10 19.26
N ALA A 81 -9.13 1.89 18.75
CA ALA A 81 -9.61 3.14 19.35
C ALA A 81 -10.63 2.93 20.47
N LEU A 82 -11.37 1.80 20.52
CA LEU A 82 -12.44 1.54 21.50
C LEU A 82 -12.12 1.94 22.95
N PRO A 83 -10.95 1.61 23.54
CA PRO A 83 -10.66 1.94 24.93
C PRO A 83 -10.57 3.44 25.22
N ARG A 84 -10.36 4.26 24.17
CA ARG A 84 -10.21 5.72 24.23
C ARG A 84 -11.50 6.48 23.90
N LEU A 85 -12.55 5.78 23.48
CA LEU A 85 -13.86 6.38 23.20
C LEU A 85 -14.70 6.47 24.48
N GLU A 86 -15.45 7.56 24.61
CA GLU A 86 -16.46 7.77 25.65
C GLU A 86 -17.68 6.85 25.44
N ALA A 87 -18.54 6.70 26.45
CA ALA A 87 -19.59 5.68 26.46
C ALA A 87 -20.48 5.66 25.20
N THR A 88 -20.95 6.83 24.72
CA THR A 88 -21.81 6.93 23.53
C THR A 88 -21.05 6.60 22.24
N ASP A 89 -19.85 7.16 22.06
CA ASP A 89 -19.02 6.91 20.89
C ASP A 89 -18.54 5.46 20.85
N ARG A 90 -18.22 4.90 22.01
CA ARG A 90 -17.86 3.48 22.16
C ARG A 90 -19.01 2.57 21.79
N ALA A 91 -20.23 2.86 22.25
CA ALA A 91 -21.40 2.07 21.87
C ALA A 91 -21.66 2.11 20.35
N ALA A 92 -21.48 3.27 19.72
CA ALA A 92 -21.57 3.37 18.27
C ALA A 92 -20.46 2.58 17.57
N ALA A 93 -19.21 2.69 18.03
CA ALA A 93 -18.09 1.93 17.49
C ALA A 93 -18.26 0.42 17.65
N GLU A 94 -18.79 -0.04 18.79
CA GLU A 94 -19.13 -1.46 19.01
C GLU A 94 -20.23 -1.93 18.06
N SER A 95 -21.13 -1.03 17.66
CA SER A 95 -22.13 -1.29 16.64
C SER A 95 -21.50 -1.51 15.26
N LEU A 96 -20.56 -0.66 14.84
CA LEU A 96 -19.82 -0.82 13.57
C LEU A 96 -18.97 -2.10 13.52
N LEU A 97 -18.54 -2.57 14.69
CA LEU A 97 -17.70 -3.76 14.87
C LEU A 97 -18.52 -5.03 15.15
N ALA A 98 -19.85 -4.94 15.07
CA ALA A 98 -20.73 -6.06 15.33
C ALA A 98 -20.60 -7.11 14.22
N ARG A 99 -20.79 -8.39 14.58
CA ARG A 99 -20.81 -9.46 13.59
C ARG A 99 -22.11 -9.37 12.78
N PRO A 100 -22.15 -9.87 11.53
CA PRO A 100 -23.40 -9.98 10.78
C PRO A 100 -24.52 -10.73 11.55
N THR A 101 -24.17 -11.70 12.40
CA THR A 101 -25.14 -12.41 13.26
C THR A 101 -25.69 -11.61 14.44
N ASP A 102 -25.08 -10.47 14.77
CA ASP A 102 -25.59 -9.56 15.80
C ASP A 102 -26.77 -8.70 15.27
N GLY A 103 -27.06 -8.80 13.96
CA GLY A 103 -28.31 -8.34 13.33
C GLY A 103 -28.48 -6.82 13.43
N ARG A 104 -29.56 -6.36 14.09
CA ARG A 104 -29.85 -4.92 14.24
C ARG A 104 -28.79 -4.13 15.02
N ALA A 105 -27.86 -4.81 15.66
CA ALA A 105 -26.72 -4.19 16.32
C ALA A 105 -25.58 -3.85 15.34
N ASP A 106 -25.65 -4.29 14.08
CA ASP A 106 -24.78 -3.89 12.97
C ASP A 106 -25.52 -2.86 12.10
N PRO A 107 -25.29 -1.55 12.31
CA PRO A 107 -25.99 -0.48 11.61
C PRO A 107 -25.43 -0.24 10.19
N GLU A 108 -24.34 -0.92 9.82
CA GLU A 108 -23.57 -0.73 8.60
C GLU A 108 -23.97 -1.67 7.46
N GLY A 109 -25.17 -2.26 7.56
CA GLY A 109 -25.82 -2.93 6.43
C GLY A 109 -25.49 -4.41 6.27
N THR A 110 -24.43 -4.95 6.88
CA THR A 110 -24.16 -6.41 6.82
C THR A 110 -24.87 -7.24 7.89
N GLY A 111 -25.59 -6.58 8.81
CA GLY A 111 -26.36 -7.20 9.86
C GLY A 111 -27.50 -8.03 9.28
N TYR A 112 -27.46 -9.34 9.48
CA TYR A 112 -28.50 -10.23 8.97
C TYR A 112 -29.86 -9.86 9.55
N THR A 113 -30.79 -9.52 8.67
CA THR A 113 -32.18 -9.19 9.03
C THR A 113 -33.04 -10.44 9.24
N THR A 114 -32.50 -11.62 8.92
CA THR A 114 -33.14 -12.93 9.13
C THR A 114 -32.20 -13.87 9.86
N LYS A 115 -32.73 -14.96 10.42
CA LYS A 115 -31.91 -15.93 11.15
C LYS A 115 -30.92 -16.61 10.19
N SER A 116 -29.64 -16.50 10.50
CA SER A 116 -28.60 -17.17 9.73
C SER A 116 -28.60 -18.69 9.92
N GLN A 117 -28.07 -19.36 8.91
CA GLN A 117 -27.62 -20.74 8.93
C GLN A 117 -26.10 -20.78 8.91
N ARG A 118 -25.53 -21.93 9.25
CA ARG A 118 -24.08 -22.11 9.25
C ARG A 118 -23.69 -23.50 8.80
N ARG A 119 -22.60 -23.59 8.03
CA ARG A 119 -21.97 -24.85 7.65
C ARG A 119 -20.50 -24.81 8.01
N CYS A 120 -20.04 -25.82 8.75
CA CYS A 120 -18.68 -25.88 9.25
C CYS A 120 -17.92 -27.05 8.66
N ARG A 121 -16.67 -26.81 8.22
CA ARG A 121 -15.78 -27.85 7.71
C ARG A 121 -14.33 -27.48 7.96
N GLY A 122 -13.54 -28.42 8.49
CA GLY A 122 -12.15 -28.15 8.85
C GLY A 122 -12.06 -27.04 9.90
N HIS A 123 -11.29 -25.99 9.58
CA HIS A 123 -11.01 -24.84 10.45
C HIS A 123 -12.06 -23.72 10.38
N PHE A 124 -13.04 -23.83 9.47
CA PHE A 124 -13.97 -22.74 9.18
C PHE A 124 -15.42 -23.08 9.48
N CYS A 125 -16.19 -22.03 9.74
CA CYS A 125 -17.64 -22.02 9.69
C CYS A 125 -18.12 -20.87 8.80
N VAL A 126 -18.83 -21.20 7.73
CA VAL A 126 -19.46 -20.21 6.86
C VAL A 126 -20.89 -19.98 7.32
N HIS A 127 -21.20 -18.74 7.69
CA HIS A 127 -22.54 -18.25 8.04
C HIS A 127 -23.17 -17.59 6.82
N TYR A 128 -24.48 -17.78 6.66
CA TYR A 128 -25.24 -17.24 5.53
C TYR A 128 -26.73 -17.16 5.86
N VAL A 129 -27.47 -16.36 5.10
CA VAL A 129 -28.94 -16.38 5.11
C VAL A 129 -29.48 -16.94 3.78
N THR A 130 -30.74 -17.40 3.78
CA THR A 130 -31.39 -18.00 2.61
C THR A 130 -32.42 -17.09 1.93
N SER A 131 -32.54 -15.85 2.40
CA SER A 131 -33.43 -14.81 1.91
C SER A 131 -32.71 -13.45 2.00
N THR A 132 -33.38 -12.36 1.61
CA THR A 132 -32.83 -10.98 1.56
C THR A 132 -31.76 -10.80 0.48
N SER A 133 -31.14 -9.62 0.44
CA SER A 133 -29.99 -9.30 -0.42
C SER A 133 -28.82 -10.23 -0.11
N ASP A 134 -28.54 -10.46 1.17
CA ASP A 134 -27.45 -11.32 1.69
C ASP A 134 -27.59 -12.82 1.42
N ARG A 135 -28.60 -13.22 0.65
CA ARG A 135 -28.88 -14.63 0.37
C ARG A 135 -27.68 -15.28 -0.31
N ALA A 136 -27.17 -16.36 0.27
CA ALA A 136 -26.22 -17.25 -0.42
C ALA A 136 -26.87 -18.60 -0.73
N THR A 137 -26.56 -19.16 -1.90
CA THR A 137 -27.02 -20.51 -2.25
C THR A 137 -26.20 -21.57 -1.52
N SER A 138 -26.79 -22.75 -1.24
CA SER A 138 -26.06 -23.86 -0.62
C SER A 138 -24.82 -24.28 -1.43
N ALA A 139 -24.87 -24.19 -2.76
CA ALA A 139 -23.74 -24.49 -3.63
C ALA A 139 -22.62 -23.45 -3.49
N TRP A 140 -22.98 -22.17 -3.32
CA TRP A 140 -22.01 -21.11 -3.07
C TRP A 140 -21.33 -21.30 -1.71
N VAL A 141 -22.09 -21.59 -0.65
CA VAL A 141 -21.56 -21.91 0.69
C VAL A 141 -20.53 -23.05 0.64
N ASP A 142 -20.83 -24.13 -0.09
CA ASP A 142 -19.89 -25.25 -0.26
C ASP A 142 -18.63 -24.85 -1.03
N LYS A 143 -18.78 -23.99 -2.04
CA LYS A 143 -17.67 -23.46 -2.82
C LYS A 143 -16.77 -22.57 -1.95
N THR A 144 -17.33 -21.65 -1.17
CA THR A 144 -16.61 -20.82 -0.20
C THR A 144 -15.84 -21.69 0.79
N LEU A 145 -16.49 -22.67 1.44
CA LEU A 145 -15.80 -23.60 2.34
C LEU A 145 -14.65 -24.35 1.66
N LYS A 146 -14.82 -24.74 0.39
CA LYS A 146 -13.76 -25.40 -0.39
C LYS A 146 -12.59 -24.46 -0.69
N VAL A 147 -12.86 -23.20 -1.02
CA VAL A 147 -11.83 -22.18 -1.23
C VAL A 147 -11.11 -21.89 0.08
N MET A 148 -11.82 -21.57 1.16
CA MET A 148 -11.22 -21.29 2.47
C MET A 148 -10.33 -22.43 2.97
N LYS A 149 -10.74 -23.69 2.77
CA LYS A 149 -9.89 -24.85 3.10
C LYS A 149 -8.56 -24.86 2.32
N LYS A 150 -8.58 -24.46 1.05
CA LYS A 150 -7.36 -24.37 0.23
C LYS A 150 -6.51 -23.18 0.67
N VAL A 151 -7.13 -22.03 0.95
CA VAL A 151 -6.48 -20.83 1.48
C VAL A 151 -5.72 -21.16 2.75
N TRP A 152 -6.39 -21.79 3.74
CA TRP A 152 -5.73 -22.25 4.97
C TRP A 152 -4.55 -23.19 4.69
N LYS A 153 -4.73 -24.17 3.79
CA LYS A 153 -3.64 -25.07 3.44
C LYS A 153 -2.45 -24.28 2.88
N ARG A 154 -2.68 -23.33 1.98
CA ARG A 154 -1.62 -22.55 1.35
C ARG A 154 -0.92 -21.64 2.36
N GLU A 155 -1.66 -20.82 3.08
CA GLU A 155 -1.07 -19.79 3.95
C GLU A 155 -0.51 -20.37 5.25
N VAL A 156 -1.30 -21.18 5.97
CA VAL A 156 -0.87 -21.76 7.25
C VAL A 156 -0.02 -23.01 7.03
N GLY A 157 -0.36 -23.84 6.06
CA GLY A 157 0.35 -25.09 5.79
C GLY A 157 1.63 -24.90 4.97
N ASP A 158 1.49 -24.47 3.72
CA ASP A 158 2.58 -24.48 2.74
C ASP A 158 3.54 -23.28 2.94
N LEU A 159 3.01 -22.06 3.13
CA LEU A 159 3.80 -20.85 3.45
C LEU A 159 4.21 -20.80 4.93
N GLY A 160 3.50 -21.56 5.78
CA GLY A 160 3.85 -21.78 7.18
C GLY A 160 3.63 -20.58 8.09
N TYR A 161 2.70 -19.69 7.75
CA TYR A 161 2.26 -18.63 8.67
C TYR A 161 1.59 -19.22 9.91
N ARG A 162 1.53 -18.43 10.99
CA ARG A 162 0.72 -18.80 12.15
C ARG A 162 -0.75 -18.91 11.75
N ALA A 163 -1.46 -19.87 12.33
CA ALA A 163 -2.91 -19.86 12.28
C ALA A 163 -3.46 -18.58 12.93
N PRO A 164 -4.57 -18.02 12.41
CA PRO A 164 -5.26 -16.92 13.10
C PRO A 164 -5.72 -17.38 14.49
N LEU A 165 -5.95 -16.42 15.38
CA LEU A 165 -6.46 -16.75 16.70
C LEU A 165 -7.86 -17.36 16.60
N SER A 166 -8.08 -18.42 17.38
CA SER A 166 -9.36 -19.13 17.41
C SER A 166 -10.45 -18.31 18.09
N ASP A 167 -11.64 -18.32 17.51
CA ASP A 167 -12.87 -17.77 18.08
C ASP A 167 -13.24 -18.44 19.41
N GLY A 168 -12.62 -19.56 19.78
CA GLY A 168 -12.82 -20.21 21.09
C GLY A 168 -12.50 -19.31 22.30
N ALA A 169 -11.80 -18.19 22.09
CA ALA A 169 -11.61 -17.17 23.10
C ALA A 169 -12.88 -16.33 23.41
N LEU A 170 -13.88 -16.37 22.53
CA LEU A 170 -15.18 -15.71 22.71
C LEU A 170 -16.20 -16.70 23.31
N PRO A 171 -17.25 -16.17 23.98
CA PRO A 171 -18.37 -17.00 24.44
C PRO A 171 -19.01 -17.78 23.28
N SER A 172 -19.62 -18.93 23.59
CA SER A 172 -20.26 -19.79 22.59
C SER A 172 -21.39 -19.11 21.80
N SER A 173 -21.98 -18.05 22.38
CA SER A 173 -22.98 -17.21 21.71
C SER A 173 -22.41 -16.33 20.60
N ARG A 174 -21.09 -16.06 20.59
CA ARG A 174 -20.41 -15.18 19.63
C ARG A 174 -19.34 -15.87 18.77
N ASN A 175 -18.85 -17.05 19.16
CA ASN A 175 -17.83 -17.83 18.41
C ASN A 175 -18.41 -18.79 17.36
N GLY A 176 -19.63 -18.49 16.91
CA GLY A 176 -20.47 -19.38 16.12
C GLY A 176 -20.92 -20.65 16.86
N GLY A 177 -20.43 -20.97 18.06
CA GLY A 177 -20.80 -22.14 18.85
C GLY A 177 -19.80 -23.30 18.80
N ASN A 178 -18.62 -23.11 18.21
CA ASN A 178 -17.59 -24.18 18.17
C ASN A 178 -16.12 -23.69 18.12
N GLY A 179 -15.88 -22.37 18.17
CA GLY A 179 -14.53 -21.80 18.22
C GLY A 179 -13.71 -21.95 16.93
N LYS A 180 -14.35 -22.34 15.82
CA LYS A 180 -13.74 -22.30 14.48
C LYS A 180 -13.77 -20.88 13.95
N PHE A 181 -12.91 -20.58 12.98
CA PHE A 181 -12.87 -19.27 12.35
C PHE A 181 -14.16 -19.01 11.58
N ASP A 182 -14.85 -17.93 11.91
CA ASP A 182 -16.12 -17.58 11.29
C ASP A 182 -15.93 -16.73 10.02
N VAL A 183 -16.61 -17.13 8.95
CA VAL A 183 -16.70 -16.39 7.69
C VAL A 183 -18.17 -16.14 7.41
N TYR A 184 -18.55 -14.90 7.11
CA TYR A 184 -19.92 -14.51 6.82
C TYR A 184 -20.07 -14.22 5.33
N LEU A 185 -21.22 -14.59 4.77
CA LEU A 185 -21.61 -14.22 3.41
C LEU A 185 -22.69 -13.16 3.46
N ALA A 186 -22.43 -11.98 2.91
CA ALA A 186 -23.36 -10.86 2.86
C ALA A 186 -23.24 -10.14 1.51
N ASP A 187 -24.27 -9.40 1.10
CA ASP A 187 -24.21 -8.58 -0.12
C ASP A 187 -23.45 -7.30 0.19
N VAL A 188 -22.14 -7.31 -0.11
CA VAL A 188 -21.23 -6.19 0.20
C VAL A 188 -20.81 -5.44 -1.07
N GLY A 189 -21.14 -5.98 -2.25
CA GLY A 189 -20.85 -5.33 -3.53
C GLY A 189 -21.61 -4.02 -3.74
N ALA A 190 -22.77 -3.86 -3.10
CA ALA A 190 -23.49 -2.58 -3.08
C ALA A 190 -22.68 -1.45 -2.42
N ASP A 191 -21.80 -1.79 -1.49
CA ASP A 191 -20.92 -0.86 -0.77
C ASP A 191 -19.51 -0.79 -1.40
N LEU A 192 -19.35 -1.35 -2.60
CA LEU A 192 -18.08 -1.43 -3.34
C LEU A 192 -16.98 -2.20 -2.57
N LEU A 193 -17.37 -3.14 -1.72
CA LEU A 193 -16.46 -4.04 -1.02
C LEU A 193 -16.44 -5.39 -1.74
N TYR A 194 -15.28 -6.04 -1.78
CA TYR A 194 -15.20 -7.47 -2.16
C TYR A 194 -15.39 -8.38 -0.94
N GLY A 195 -14.89 -7.91 0.20
CA GLY A 195 -14.90 -8.55 1.50
C GLY A 195 -14.20 -7.65 2.50
N TYR A 196 -14.15 -8.09 3.76
CA TYR A 196 -13.35 -7.47 4.80
C TYR A 196 -13.10 -8.44 5.95
N CYS A 197 -12.11 -8.17 6.79
CA CYS A 197 -11.98 -8.78 8.10
C CYS A 197 -12.04 -7.74 9.21
N SER A 198 -12.64 -8.13 10.33
CA SER A 198 -12.74 -7.28 11.51
C SER A 198 -12.09 -7.97 12.70
N ALA A 199 -11.26 -7.22 13.42
CA ALA A 199 -10.75 -7.66 14.72
C ALA A 199 -11.93 -7.70 15.71
N ASP A 200 -12.24 -8.88 16.24
CA ASP A 200 -13.39 -9.09 17.13
C ASP A 200 -12.99 -9.04 18.61
N PHE A 201 -11.79 -9.52 18.94
CA PHE A 201 -11.25 -9.44 20.29
C PHE A 201 -9.73 -9.30 20.28
N VAL A 202 -9.21 -8.68 21.35
CA VAL A 202 -7.78 -8.52 21.60
C VAL A 202 -7.37 -9.39 22.77
N LEU A 203 -6.25 -10.11 22.67
CA LEU A 203 -5.77 -10.95 23.76
C LEU A 203 -5.39 -10.11 24.97
N ARG A 204 -5.93 -10.47 26.15
CA ARG A 204 -5.60 -9.78 27.41
C ARG A 204 -4.11 -9.83 27.76
N LYS A 205 -3.45 -10.96 27.49
CA LYS A 205 -2.03 -11.18 27.81
C LYS A 205 -1.07 -10.56 26.80
N ASP A 206 -1.56 -10.27 25.60
CA ASP A 206 -0.75 -9.74 24.51
C ASP A 206 -1.63 -8.82 23.67
N ARG A 207 -1.64 -7.54 24.05
CA ARG A 207 -2.60 -6.56 23.50
C ARG A 207 -2.32 -6.18 22.05
N THR A 208 -1.21 -6.63 21.47
CA THR A 208 -0.94 -6.42 20.04
C THR A 208 -1.54 -7.51 19.17
N ARG A 209 -2.12 -8.56 19.75
CA ARG A 209 -2.69 -9.68 18.99
C ARG A 209 -4.21 -9.72 19.11
N ALA A 210 -4.87 -9.83 17.96
CA ALA A 210 -6.31 -9.92 17.86
C ALA A 210 -6.76 -11.18 17.10
N GLY A 211 -7.93 -11.69 17.50
CA GLY A 211 -8.70 -12.64 16.69
C GLY A 211 -9.84 -11.89 16.01
N GLY A 212 -10.36 -12.46 14.94
CA GLY A 212 -11.35 -11.79 14.10
C GLY A 212 -12.21 -12.76 13.33
N TYR A 213 -13.07 -12.19 12.50
CA TYR A 213 -13.86 -12.89 11.50
C TYR A 213 -13.70 -12.17 10.16
N CYS A 214 -14.14 -12.80 9.09
CA CYS A 214 -14.19 -12.16 7.77
C CYS A 214 -15.59 -12.22 7.18
N VAL A 215 -15.90 -11.25 6.33
CA VAL A 215 -17.09 -11.18 5.51
C VAL A 215 -16.64 -11.22 4.06
N LEU A 216 -17.29 -12.05 3.25
CA LEU A 216 -17.06 -12.14 1.82
C LEU A 216 -18.39 -11.95 1.10
N ASP A 217 -18.34 -11.44 -0.12
CA ASP A 217 -19.55 -11.27 -0.92
C ASP A 217 -20.32 -12.60 -1.12
N ASN A 218 -21.64 -12.51 -1.01
CA ASN A 218 -22.56 -13.65 -0.99
C ASN A 218 -22.69 -14.37 -2.33
N ASP A 219 -22.27 -13.77 -3.45
CA ASP A 219 -22.25 -14.46 -4.75
C ASP A 219 -21.15 -14.03 -5.72
N PHE A 220 -20.42 -12.95 -5.43
CA PHE A 220 -19.43 -12.29 -6.28
C PHE A 220 -19.95 -12.09 -7.71
N SER A 221 -21.18 -11.58 -7.86
CA SER A 221 -21.84 -11.48 -9.15
C SER A 221 -20.98 -10.76 -10.19
N LYS A 222 -21.04 -11.25 -11.42
CA LYS A 222 -20.27 -10.63 -12.52
C LYS A 222 -20.70 -9.18 -12.76
N ASP A 223 -21.95 -8.83 -12.45
CA ASP A 223 -22.47 -7.49 -12.67
C ASP A 223 -21.88 -6.48 -11.67
N GLN A 224 -21.58 -6.91 -10.43
CA GLN A 224 -20.91 -6.08 -9.43
C GLN A 224 -19.39 -5.99 -9.69
N TYR A 225 -18.75 -7.11 -10.00
CA TYR A 225 -17.28 -7.21 -9.95
C TYR A 225 -16.60 -7.37 -11.32
N GLY A 226 -17.34 -7.52 -12.41
CA GLY A 226 -16.82 -7.74 -13.77
C GLY A 226 -16.09 -9.09 -13.99
N GLY A 227 -15.53 -9.67 -12.93
CA GLY A 227 -14.77 -10.92 -12.90
C GLY A 227 -15.64 -12.17 -12.86
N LYS A 228 -15.00 -13.34 -12.99
CA LYS A 228 -15.68 -14.62 -12.80
C LYS A 228 -15.86 -14.83 -11.29
N PRO A 229 -17.09 -15.03 -10.77
CA PRO A 229 -17.34 -15.10 -9.33
C PRO A 229 -16.40 -16.02 -8.55
N GLY A 230 -16.07 -17.19 -9.13
CA GLY A 230 -15.16 -18.15 -8.47
C GLY A 230 -13.70 -17.73 -8.41
N LYS A 231 -13.23 -16.93 -9.36
CA LYS A 231 -11.88 -16.37 -9.36
C LYS A 231 -11.81 -15.22 -8.37
N THR A 232 -12.79 -14.33 -8.39
CA THR A 232 -12.91 -13.20 -7.46
C THR A 232 -13.00 -13.65 -6.02
N LEU A 233 -13.83 -14.67 -5.72
CA LEU A 233 -13.86 -15.33 -4.41
C LEU A 233 -12.49 -15.89 -4.00
N ALA A 234 -11.73 -16.48 -4.93
CA ALA A 234 -10.45 -17.12 -4.59
C ALA A 234 -9.39 -16.09 -4.17
N VAL A 235 -9.29 -14.97 -4.89
CA VAL A 235 -8.38 -13.88 -4.59
C VAL A 235 -8.78 -13.21 -3.28
N THR A 236 -10.03 -12.74 -3.18
CA THR A 236 -10.55 -12.05 -2.00
C THR A 236 -10.43 -12.91 -0.75
N ALA A 237 -10.75 -14.21 -0.82
CA ALA A 237 -10.63 -15.10 0.32
C ALA A 237 -9.19 -15.27 0.82
N ALA A 238 -8.19 -15.25 -0.08
CA ALA A 238 -6.78 -15.30 0.31
C ALA A 238 -6.35 -13.98 0.96
N HIS A 239 -6.66 -12.86 0.31
CA HIS A 239 -6.36 -11.52 0.82
C HIS A 239 -6.91 -11.30 2.23
N GLU A 240 -8.23 -11.49 2.40
CA GLU A 240 -8.91 -11.26 3.66
C GLU A 240 -8.46 -12.25 4.75
N PHE A 241 -8.36 -13.54 4.43
CA PHE A 241 -7.89 -14.51 5.42
C PHE A 241 -6.46 -14.22 5.88
N PHE A 242 -5.62 -13.66 5.01
CA PHE A 242 -4.28 -13.24 5.39
C PHE A 242 -4.31 -12.10 6.40
N HIS A 243 -5.24 -11.13 6.32
CA HIS A 243 -5.43 -10.14 7.39
C HIS A 243 -5.78 -10.78 8.73
N ALA A 244 -6.63 -11.80 8.75
CA ALA A 244 -6.93 -12.53 9.99
C ALA A 244 -5.68 -13.21 10.58
N ILE A 245 -4.77 -13.70 9.73
CA ILE A 245 -3.44 -14.19 10.15
C ILE A 245 -2.60 -13.03 10.72
N GLN A 246 -2.51 -11.91 10.00
CA GLN A 246 -1.73 -10.74 10.38
C GLN A 246 -2.18 -10.17 11.74
N PHE A 247 -3.49 -10.10 12.01
CA PHE A 247 -4.03 -9.74 13.34
C PHE A 247 -3.49 -10.63 14.47
N GLY A 248 -3.21 -11.90 14.17
CA GLY A 248 -2.60 -12.85 15.08
C GLY A 248 -1.09 -12.66 15.27
N TYR A 249 -0.41 -11.92 14.41
CA TYR A 249 0.99 -11.49 14.55
C TYR A 249 1.09 -10.18 15.33
N ASP A 250 0.50 -9.13 14.76
CA ASP A 250 0.36 -7.80 15.34
C ASP A 250 -0.75 -7.06 14.57
N TYR A 251 -1.88 -6.76 15.23
CA TYR A 251 -3.00 -6.07 14.57
C TYR A 251 -2.83 -4.54 14.56
N TYR A 252 -1.77 -4.00 15.19
CA TYR A 252 -1.43 -2.57 15.12
C TYR A 252 -0.40 -2.25 14.05
N GLU A 253 0.03 -3.22 13.23
CA GLU A 253 1.11 -2.98 12.28
C GLU A 253 0.79 -1.91 11.22
N ASP A 254 1.84 -1.42 10.58
CA ASP A 254 1.74 -0.37 9.58
C ASP A 254 0.82 -0.79 8.42
N ARG A 255 -0.09 0.12 8.02
CA ARG A 255 -1.15 -0.18 7.06
C ARG A 255 -0.61 -0.68 5.72
N TRP A 256 0.44 -0.02 5.18
CA TRP A 256 1.08 -0.43 3.93
C TRP A 256 1.58 -1.88 3.98
N PHE A 257 2.13 -2.31 5.12
CA PHE A 257 2.71 -3.64 5.28
C PHE A 257 1.64 -4.72 5.29
N MET A 258 0.50 -4.43 5.94
CA MET A 258 -0.66 -5.31 5.93
C MET A 258 -1.22 -5.50 4.52
N GLU A 259 -1.52 -4.41 3.82
CA GLU A 259 -2.13 -4.49 2.49
C GLU A 259 -1.17 -5.03 1.44
N SER A 260 0.06 -4.51 1.35
CA SER A 260 1.03 -4.94 0.33
C SER A 260 1.37 -6.42 0.44
N THR A 261 1.42 -6.99 1.66
CA THR A 261 1.64 -8.43 1.84
C THR A 261 0.38 -9.27 1.66
N ALA A 262 -0.82 -8.72 1.90
CA ALA A 262 -2.08 -9.37 1.55
C ALA A 262 -2.25 -9.45 0.02
N THR A 263 -1.92 -8.40 -0.72
CA THR A 263 -1.89 -8.40 -2.18
C THR A 263 -0.83 -9.33 -2.76
N TRP A 264 0.34 -9.43 -2.11
CA TRP A 264 1.34 -10.42 -2.49
C TRP A 264 0.84 -11.87 -2.29
N VAL A 265 0.04 -12.15 -1.25
CA VAL A 265 -0.46 -13.52 -1.00
C VAL A 265 -1.44 -14.00 -2.07
N GLU A 266 -2.13 -13.06 -2.74
CA GLU A 266 -3.01 -13.36 -3.88
C GLU A 266 -2.23 -14.08 -4.98
N GLU A 267 -1.02 -13.61 -5.29
CA GLU A 267 -0.12 -14.23 -6.26
C GLU A 267 0.27 -15.65 -5.82
N ARG A 268 0.50 -15.84 -4.52
CA ARG A 268 0.89 -17.15 -3.99
C ARG A 268 -0.25 -18.16 -3.98
N PHE A 269 -1.52 -17.73 -4.01
CA PHE A 269 -2.68 -18.62 -3.95
C PHE A 269 -3.42 -18.78 -5.28
N ALA A 270 -3.58 -17.67 -6.00
CA ALA A 270 -4.43 -17.53 -7.17
C ALA A 270 -3.70 -16.89 -8.37
N ASP A 271 -2.37 -16.96 -8.43
CA ASP A 271 -1.46 -16.68 -9.57
C ASP A 271 -2.20 -16.34 -10.89
N GLY A 272 -2.67 -17.35 -11.64
CA GLY A 272 -3.36 -17.15 -12.93
C GLY A 272 -4.74 -16.44 -12.93
N VAL A 273 -5.14 -15.77 -11.85
CA VAL A 273 -6.23 -14.79 -11.82
C VAL A 273 -5.72 -13.39 -12.15
N ASN A 274 -4.50 -13.02 -11.73
CA ASN A 274 -3.85 -11.75 -12.03
C ASN A 274 -4.60 -10.50 -11.53
N ASP A 275 -5.34 -10.60 -10.43
CA ASP A 275 -6.19 -9.51 -9.92
C ASP A 275 -5.34 -8.35 -9.37
N ASN A 276 -4.34 -8.66 -8.54
CA ASN A 276 -3.33 -7.74 -8.01
C ASN A 276 -2.59 -6.88 -9.07
N ARG A 277 -2.56 -7.31 -10.34
CA ARG A 277 -1.88 -6.57 -11.42
C ARG A 277 -2.55 -5.24 -11.72
N GLN A 278 -3.84 -5.10 -11.39
CA GLN A 278 -4.54 -3.82 -11.52
C GLN A 278 -3.90 -2.71 -10.67
N TYR A 279 -3.22 -3.08 -9.57
CA TYR A 279 -2.60 -2.13 -8.65
C TYR A 279 -1.20 -1.68 -9.08
N LEU A 280 -0.56 -2.35 -10.04
CA LEU A 280 0.79 -2.01 -10.51
C LEU A 280 0.91 -0.57 -11.04
N ALA A 281 -0.21 0.00 -11.49
CA ALA A 281 -0.28 1.37 -11.99
C ALA A 281 -0.11 2.44 -10.89
N PHE A 282 -0.22 2.08 -9.61
CA PHE A 282 -0.25 3.00 -8.47
C PHE A 282 0.94 2.85 -7.52
N GLY A 283 1.84 1.88 -7.78
CA GLY A 283 3.03 1.65 -6.96
C GLY A 283 4.32 1.83 -7.74
N GLN A 284 5.45 1.49 -7.12
CA GLN A 284 6.81 1.74 -7.62
C GLN A 284 7.19 1.09 -8.95
N VAL A 285 6.32 0.24 -9.51
CA VAL A 285 6.49 -0.27 -10.89
C VAL A 285 6.14 0.80 -11.93
N ALA A 286 5.08 1.58 -11.68
CA ALA A 286 4.61 2.62 -12.61
C ALA A 286 4.80 4.06 -12.09
N GLU A 287 4.99 4.23 -10.78
CA GLU A 287 5.18 5.50 -10.07
C GLU A 287 6.40 5.36 -9.13
N PRO A 288 7.63 5.33 -9.69
CA PRO A 288 8.85 5.03 -8.94
C PRO A 288 9.22 6.09 -7.88
N ASP A 289 8.65 7.28 -8.01
CA ASP A 289 8.73 8.43 -7.09
C ASP A 289 7.84 8.26 -5.86
N THR A 290 6.94 7.28 -5.84
CA THR A 290 6.15 6.94 -4.66
C THR A 290 6.99 6.18 -3.63
N SER A 291 6.94 6.60 -2.37
CA SER A 291 7.55 5.91 -1.24
C SER A 291 7.00 4.50 -1.05
N LEU A 292 7.88 3.54 -0.78
CA LEU A 292 7.51 2.12 -0.61
C LEU A 292 6.47 1.88 0.50
N ASP A 293 6.55 2.63 1.60
CA ASP A 293 5.69 2.47 2.77
C ASP A 293 4.46 3.40 2.80
N LEU A 294 4.13 4.02 1.67
CA LEU A 294 2.96 4.86 1.55
C LEU A 294 1.68 4.03 1.70
N PHE A 295 0.81 4.49 2.59
CA PHE A 295 -0.59 4.14 2.64
C PHE A 295 -1.44 5.35 2.22
N GLU A 296 -2.24 5.20 1.16
CA GLU A 296 -3.09 6.28 0.66
C GLU A 296 -4.55 6.01 1.03
N ARG A 297 -5.16 6.89 1.82
CA ARG A 297 -6.60 6.81 2.11
C ARG A 297 -7.41 7.02 0.83
N GLY A 298 -8.06 5.95 0.36
CA GLY A 298 -8.82 5.96 -0.90
C GLY A 298 -7.94 5.97 -2.16
N GLY A 299 -6.63 5.80 -2.00
CA GLY A 299 -5.69 5.53 -3.08
C GLY A 299 -5.31 4.04 -3.11
N PHE A 300 -4.29 3.70 -3.90
CA PHE A 300 -3.93 2.29 -4.14
C PHE A 300 -2.41 2.03 -4.06
N ALA A 301 -1.60 2.99 -3.61
CA ALA A 301 -0.14 2.83 -3.58
C ALA A 301 0.34 1.63 -2.75
N HIS A 302 -0.22 1.43 -1.56
CA HIS A 302 0.12 0.29 -0.70
C HIS A 302 -0.23 -1.06 -1.34
N TYR A 303 -1.31 -1.14 -2.10
CA TYR A 303 -1.60 -2.33 -2.92
C TYR A 303 -0.56 -2.47 -4.03
N GLY A 304 -0.26 -1.39 -4.74
CA GLY A 304 0.67 -1.36 -5.88
C GLY A 304 2.12 -1.69 -5.53
N ASN A 305 2.51 -1.63 -4.26
CA ASN A 305 3.84 -1.94 -3.78
C ASN A 305 4.08 -3.43 -3.44
N TRP A 306 3.09 -4.31 -3.67
CA TRP A 306 3.28 -5.76 -3.58
C TRP A 306 4.48 -6.33 -4.38
N PRO A 307 4.92 -5.76 -5.53
CA PRO A 307 6.08 -6.24 -6.28
C PRO A 307 7.39 -6.18 -5.51
N PHE A 308 7.50 -5.36 -4.46
CA PHE A 308 8.68 -5.38 -3.58
C PHE A 308 8.82 -6.75 -2.88
N TRP A 309 7.70 -7.31 -2.40
CA TRP A 309 7.67 -8.65 -1.80
C TRP A 309 7.93 -9.73 -2.83
N GLU A 310 7.48 -9.54 -4.06
CA GLU A 310 7.79 -10.43 -5.18
C GLU A 310 9.28 -10.45 -5.48
N HIS A 311 9.91 -9.28 -5.61
CA HIS A 311 11.34 -9.14 -5.83
C HIS A 311 12.17 -9.83 -4.75
N LEU A 312 11.79 -9.68 -3.48
CA LEU A 312 12.45 -10.36 -2.37
C LEU A 312 12.21 -11.87 -2.37
N SER A 313 11.00 -12.32 -2.73
CA SER A 313 10.62 -13.73 -2.75
C SER A 313 11.30 -14.50 -3.88
N GLU A 314 11.41 -13.91 -5.07
CA GLU A 314 12.17 -14.48 -6.19
C GLU A 314 13.64 -14.71 -5.82
N ARG A 315 14.20 -13.84 -4.99
CA ARG A 315 15.62 -13.93 -4.60
C ARG A 315 15.87 -14.79 -3.36
N TYR A 316 14.99 -14.76 -2.37
CA TYR A 316 15.22 -15.34 -1.03
C TYR A 316 14.16 -16.35 -0.58
N GLY A 317 13.22 -16.68 -1.46
CA GLY A 317 12.05 -17.51 -1.22
C GLY A 317 10.95 -16.82 -0.42
N ASP A 318 9.71 -17.26 -0.63
CA ASP A 318 8.48 -16.74 0.02
C ASP A 318 8.57 -16.60 1.55
N ALA A 319 9.39 -17.43 2.20
CA ALA A 319 9.61 -17.36 3.65
C ALA A 319 10.19 -16.02 4.12
N ILE A 320 10.71 -15.17 3.23
CA ILE A 320 11.20 -13.83 3.56
C ILE A 320 10.07 -12.94 4.12
N VAL A 321 8.88 -12.98 3.53
CA VAL A 321 7.72 -12.18 3.97
C VAL A 321 7.29 -12.62 5.36
N ARG A 322 7.18 -13.92 5.60
CA ARG A 322 6.90 -14.48 6.94
C ARG A 322 7.99 -14.14 7.96
N ARG A 323 9.27 -14.11 7.57
CA ARG A 323 10.36 -13.68 8.47
C ARG A 323 10.18 -12.22 8.87
N THR A 324 9.79 -11.34 7.94
CA THR A 324 9.47 -9.95 8.25
C THR A 324 8.32 -9.85 9.24
N TRP A 325 7.20 -10.56 9.03
CA TRP A 325 6.09 -10.62 9.97
C TRP A 325 6.49 -11.14 11.36
N ASN A 326 7.39 -12.12 11.46
CA ASN A 326 7.88 -12.59 12.76
C ASN A 326 8.76 -11.55 13.46
N THR A 327 9.53 -10.76 12.70
CA THR A 327 10.41 -9.71 13.21
C THR A 327 9.62 -8.45 13.60
N ALA A 328 8.52 -8.16 12.90
CA ALA A 328 7.66 -6.99 13.12
C ALA A 328 6.76 -7.08 14.36
N ARG A 329 6.96 -8.07 15.24
CA ARG A 329 6.07 -8.29 16.39
C ARG A 329 6.42 -7.30 17.52
N GLY A 330 5.40 -6.64 18.07
CA GLY A 330 5.56 -5.77 19.23
C GLY A 330 6.15 -4.42 18.85
N SER A 331 7.26 -4.01 19.47
CA SER A 331 7.80 -2.65 19.28
C SER A 331 8.63 -2.44 18.01
N THR A 332 8.73 -3.44 17.12
CA THR A 332 9.47 -3.33 15.87
C THR A 332 8.47 -3.11 14.74
N TYR A 333 8.29 -1.88 14.30
CA TYR A 333 7.42 -1.54 13.17
C TYR A 333 7.95 -2.08 11.83
N SER A 334 7.07 -2.15 10.83
CA SER A 334 7.29 -2.80 9.53
C SER A 334 8.64 -2.50 8.89
N THR A 335 9.00 -1.23 8.70
CA THR A 335 10.25 -0.84 8.03
C THR A 335 11.49 -1.26 8.82
N ARG A 336 11.47 -1.21 10.16
CA ARG A 336 12.58 -1.78 10.97
C ARG A 336 12.64 -3.29 10.88
N ALA A 337 11.51 -3.96 10.73
CA ALA A 337 11.49 -5.40 10.54
C ALA A 337 12.10 -5.78 9.19
N VAL A 338 11.79 -5.02 8.13
CA VAL A 338 12.39 -5.18 6.79
C VAL A 338 13.91 -4.98 6.88
N GLU A 339 14.39 -3.90 7.50
CA GLU A 339 15.82 -3.65 7.66
C GLU A 339 16.54 -4.80 8.36
N LYS A 340 16.03 -5.26 9.51
CA LYS A 340 16.60 -6.38 10.26
C LYS A 340 16.66 -7.67 9.44
N VAL A 341 15.60 -7.96 8.67
CA VAL A 341 15.57 -9.14 7.81
C VAL A 341 16.55 -9.01 6.64
N LEU A 342 16.83 -7.81 6.18
CA LEU A 342 17.72 -7.55 5.05
C LEU A 342 19.17 -7.26 5.43
N GLU A 343 19.50 -7.08 6.72
CA GLU A 343 20.85 -6.78 7.22
C GLU A 343 21.92 -7.72 6.64
N ASP A 344 21.75 -9.02 6.84
CA ASP A 344 22.65 -10.06 6.28
C ASP A 344 22.44 -10.34 4.78
N ARG A 345 21.55 -9.59 4.12
CA ARG A 345 21.21 -9.70 2.69
C ARG A 345 21.67 -8.47 1.90
N GLY A 346 22.56 -7.68 2.48
CA GLY A 346 23.14 -6.46 1.91
C GLY A 346 22.41 -5.17 2.29
N GLY A 347 21.49 -5.23 3.26
CA GLY A 347 20.77 -4.08 3.80
C GLY A 347 19.59 -3.62 2.96
N PHE A 348 18.75 -2.78 3.56
CA PHE A 348 17.54 -2.25 2.94
C PHE A 348 17.85 -1.41 1.68
N ALA A 349 18.77 -0.44 1.78
CA ALA A 349 19.12 0.45 0.68
C ALA A 349 19.50 -0.30 -0.61
N LYS A 350 20.37 -1.29 -0.50
CA LYS A 350 20.80 -2.12 -1.63
C LYS A 350 19.64 -2.88 -2.28
N ARG A 351 18.67 -3.34 -1.48
CA ARG A 351 17.54 -4.15 -1.96
C ARG A 351 16.46 -3.29 -2.58
N LEU A 352 16.19 -2.13 -2.00
CA LEU A 352 15.32 -1.13 -2.62
C LEU A 352 15.90 -0.70 -3.97
N ALA A 353 17.20 -0.41 -4.06
CA ALA A 353 17.84 -0.03 -5.32
C ALA A 353 17.82 -1.15 -6.39
N ALA A 354 18.05 -2.40 -5.99
CA ALA A 354 17.93 -3.54 -6.89
C ALA A 354 16.48 -3.73 -7.38
N PHE A 355 15.49 -3.52 -6.51
CA PHE A 355 14.07 -3.57 -6.85
C PHE A 355 13.68 -2.45 -7.84
N SER A 356 14.01 -1.20 -7.53
CA SER A 356 13.74 -0.06 -8.40
C SER A 356 14.36 -0.23 -9.79
N ALA A 357 15.60 -0.73 -9.86
CA ALA A 357 16.24 -1.03 -11.14
C ALA A 357 15.59 -2.20 -11.89
N ALA A 358 15.14 -3.24 -11.18
CA ALA A 358 14.41 -4.37 -11.76
C ALA A 358 13.09 -3.93 -12.43
N ASN A 359 12.41 -2.94 -11.85
CA ASN A 359 11.17 -2.37 -12.41
C ASN A 359 11.38 -1.64 -13.75
N LEU A 360 12.62 -1.30 -14.13
CA LEU A 360 12.92 -0.81 -15.47
C LEU A 360 12.89 -1.90 -16.55
N THR A 361 12.94 -3.16 -16.15
CA THR A 361 12.99 -4.32 -17.06
C THR A 361 12.18 -5.48 -16.48
N PRO A 362 10.86 -5.30 -16.26
CA PRO A 362 10.06 -6.26 -15.52
C PRO A 362 10.03 -7.63 -16.21
N GLY A 363 9.91 -7.69 -17.55
CA GLY A 363 9.90 -8.94 -18.32
C GLY A 363 11.14 -9.83 -18.14
N ARG A 364 12.28 -9.26 -17.74
CA ARG A 364 13.48 -10.03 -17.39
C ARG A 364 13.57 -10.34 -15.89
N SER A 365 12.95 -9.51 -15.07
CA SER A 365 13.13 -9.52 -13.61
C SER A 365 12.08 -10.34 -12.88
N TYR A 366 10.92 -10.55 -13.49
CA TYR A 366 9.78 -11.24 -12.88
C TYR A 366 9.19 -12.25 -13.87
N PRO A 367 8.76 -13.45 -13.42
CA PRO A 367 8.18 -14.46 -14.30
C PRO A 367 7.02 -13.96 -15.16
N GLU A 368 6.22 -13.02 -14.62
CA GLU A 368 5.06 -12.46 -15.30
C GLU A 368 5.28 -11.03 -15.83
N GLY A 369 6.52 -10.52 -15.74
CA GLY A 369 6.82 -9.11 -15.91
C GLY A 369 6.57 -8.56 -17.32
N ASP A 370 6.43 -9.43 -18.33
CA ASP A 370 6.03 -9.03 -19.70
C ASP A 370 4.59 -8.46 -19.75
N HIS A 371 3.77 -8.72 -18.73
CA HIS A 371 2.42 -8.21 -18.60
C HIS A 371 2.30 -7.03 -17.63
N TRP A 372 3.42 -6.56 -17.08
CA TRP A 372 3.45 -5.43 -16.16
C TRP A 372 3.52 -4.11 -16.92
N PRO A 373 3.16 -2.97 -16.30
CA PRO A 373 3.28 -1.66 -16.93
C PRO A 373 4.69 -1.41 -17.49
N ALA A 374 4.74 -0.65 -18.58
CA ALA A 374 6.00 -0.20 -19.14
C ALA A 374 6.73 0.72 -18.13
N PRO A 375 8.07 0.62 -18.06
CA PRO A 375 8.86 1.42 -17.13
C PRO A 375 8.78 2.91 -17.47
N LYS A 376 8.80 3.76 -16.45
CA LYS A 376 8.82 5.22 -16.58
C LYS A 376 10.13 5.80 -16.01
N PRO A 377 11.22 5.89 -16.79
CA PRO A 377 12.38 6.67 -16.38
C PRO A 377 12.07 8.17 -16.45
N GLU A 378 12.75 8.96 -15.62
CA GLU A 378 12.74 10.44 -15.67
C GLU A 378 13.15 10.96 -17.04
N ALA A 379 14.22 10.39 -17.59
CA ALA A 379 14.67 10.70 -18.93
C ALA A 379 15.32 9.53 -19.64
N THR A 380 15.13 9.50 -20.97
CA THR A 380 15.94 8.69 -21.88
C THR A 380 16.80 9.61 -22.74
N TRP A 381 18.11 9.47 -22.65
CA TRP A 381 19.09 10.28 -23.37
C TRP A 381 19.80 9.47 -24.44
N THR A 382 19.75 9.96 -25.68
CA THR A 382 20.54 9.41 -26.78
C THR A 382 21.84 10.20 -26.92
N PHE A 383 22.98 9.50 -26.87
CA PHE A 383 24.30 10.12 -27.05
C PHE A 383 24.99 9.63 -28.32
N GLY A 384 25.54 10.58 -29.06
CA GLY A 384 26.46 10.39 -30.15
C GLY A 384 27.80 11.05 -29.89
N ARG A 385 28.73 10.92 -30.85
CA ARG A 385 30.11 11.40 -30.74
C ARG A 385 30.23 12.90 -30.43
N ARG A 386 29.23 13.70 -30.81
CA ARG A 386 29.22 15.16 -30.63
C ARG A 386 28.11 15.62 -29.66
N THR A 387 27.46 14.70 -28.97
CA THR A 387 26.44 15.07 -27.98
C THR A 387 27.12 15.72 -26.80
N ALA A 388 26.69 16.94 -26.46
CA ALA A 388 27.13 17.62 -25.25
C ALA A 388 26.71 16.84 -23.99
N PRO A 389 27.43 16.99 -22.86
CA PRO A 389 26.99 16.44 -21.58
C PRO A 389 25.53 16.82 -21.29
N ARG A 390 24.79 15.87 -20.69
CA ARG A 390 23.44 16.10 -20.18
C ARG A 390 23.49 16.08 -18.67
N SER A 391 22.72 16.95 -18.04
CA SER A 391 22.56 16.97 -16.59
C SER A 391 21.08 17.13 -16.26
N ASP A 392 20.70 16.60 -15.11
CA ASP A 392 19.37 16.77 -14.55
C ASP A 392 19.42 16.72 -13.02
N GLU A 393 18.43 17.36 -12.40
CA GLU A 393 18.24 17.37 -10.95
C GLU A 393 16.83 16.83 -10.64
N VAL A 394 16.74 15.97 -9.63
CA VAL A 394 15.48 15.34 -9.22
C VAL A 394 15.43 15.24 -7.71
N ASP A 395 14.26 15.58 -7.15
CA ASP A 395 13.96 15.36 -5.75
C ASP A 395 13.32 13.98 -5.59
N VAL A 396 13.86 13.16 -4.70
CA VAL A 396 13.40 11.78 -4.48
C VAL A 396 12.92 11.61 -3.05
N ASP A 397 11.67 11.21 -2.90
CA ASP A 397 11.06 10.91 -1.60
C ASP A 397 11.73 9.75 -0.87
N HIS A 398 11.54 9.68 0.45
CA HIS A 398 12.07 8.56 1.23
C HIS A 398 11.54 7.24 0.68
N MET A 399 12.37 6.21 0.70
CA MET A 399 12.03 4.89 0.18
C MET A 399 11.51 4.88 -1.28
N ALA A 400 11.88 5.89 -2.08
CA ALA A 400 11.51 6.05 -3.49
C ALA A 400 12.74 6.14 -4.41
N SER A 401 12.50 6.25 -5.72
CA SER A 401 13.55 6.21 -6.73
C SER A 401 13.27 7.06 -7.98
N ALA A 402 14.34 7.47 -8.65
CA ALA A 402 14.31 8.12 -9.95
C ALA A 402 15.28 7.40 -10.89
N SER A 403 14.96 7.28 -12.18
CA SER A 403 15.78 6.50 -13.11
C SER A 403 16.05 7.20 -14.43
N TYR A 404 17.27 7.05 -14.93
CA TYR A 404 17.75 7.62 -16.19
C TYR A 404 18.24 6.52 -17.12
N VAL A 405 17.95 6.62 -18.42
CA VAL A 405 18.38 5.63 -19.42
C VAL A 405 19.21 6.33 -20.50
N ALA A 406 20.45 5.91 -20.69
CA ALA A 406 21.32 6.37 -21.76
C ALA A 406 21.39 5.32 -22.89
N VAL A 407 21.21 5.75 -24.14
CA VAL A 407 21.26 4.90 -25.34
C VAL A 407 22.35 5.42 -26.30
N PRO A 408 23.29 4.58 -26.77
CA PRO A 408 24.26 5.00 -27.77
C PRO A 408 23.60 5.14 -29.15
N ASP A 409 23.95 6.19 -29.89
CA ASP A 409 23.56 6.32 -31.29
C ASP A 409 24.58 5.68 -32.25
N ALA A 410 24.20 5.59 -33.53
CA ALA A 410 24.99 4.95 -34.57
C ALA A 410 26.41 5.53 -34.78
N THR A 411 26.74 6.68 -34.19
CA THR A 411 28.07 7.31 -34.29
C THR A 411 29.06 6.83 -33.23
N LEU A 412 28.60 6.10 -32.21
CA LEU A 412 29.43 5.54 -31.15
C LEU A 412 29.87 4.11 -31.48
N THR A 413 30.74 3.97 -32.48
CA THR A 413 31.32 2.69 -32.88
C THR A 413 32.70 2.46 -32.26
N SER A 414 33.09 1.20 -32.20
CA SER A 414 34.42 0.74 -31.77
C SER A 414 35.54 1.15 -32.74
N GLU A 415 35.22 1.52 -33.98
CA GLU A 415 36.15 1.96 -35.04
C GLU A 415 36.60 3.42 -34.91
N SER A 416 36.67 3.95 -33.68
CA SER A 416 37.13 5.32 -33.44
C SER A 416 38.59 5.52 -33.90
N PHE A 417 38.94 6.74 -34.29
CA PHE A 417 40.20 7.13 -34.98
C PHE A 417 41.50 6.81 -34.19
N SER A 418 41.42 6.26 -32.98
CA SER A 418 42.56 5.96 -32.09
C SER A 418 42.52 4.56 -31.43
N GLY A 419 41.56 3.69 -31.79
CA GLY A 419 41.44 2.34 -31.21
C GLY A 419 40.92 2.30 -29.76
N ALA A 420 40.58 3.46 -29.18
CA ALA A 420 39.98 3.55 -27.85
C ALA A 420 38.44 3.62 -27.95
N PRO A 421 37.70 2.65 -27.38
CA PRO A 421 36.24 2.63 -27.47
C PRO A 421 35.61 3.76 -26.64
N TYR A 422 34.46 4.26 -27.10
CA TYR A 422 33.68 5.24 -26.35
C TYR A 422 33.19 4.68 -25.01
N ARG A 423 33.15 5.55 -24.01
CA ARG A 423 32.61 5.25 -22.67
C ARG A 423 31.59 6.31 -22.28
N LEU A 424 30.61 5.88 -21.51
CA LEU A 424 29.71 6.76 -20.79
C LEU A 424 30.28 6.98 -19.39
N ARG A 425 30.43 8.24 -19.00
CA ARG A 425 30.67 8.66 -17.62
C ARG A 425 29.37 9.17 -17.04
N LEU A 426 29.01 8.65 -15.87
CA LEU A 426 27.88 9.12 -15.07
C LEU A 426 28.44 9.65 -13.76
N THR A 427 28.28 10.95 -13.53
CA THR A 427 28.55 11.60 -12.26
C THR A 427 27.24 11.74 -11.51
N ILE A 428 27.23 11.38 -10.23
CA ILE A 428 26.06 11.43 -9.36
C ILE A 428 26.44 12.28 -8.16
N ASP A 429 25.60 13.24 -7.82
CA ASP A 429 25.69 14.04 -6.60
C ASP A 429 24.36 13.90 -5.85
N GLY A 430 24.36 13.08 -4.80
CA GLY A 430 23.20 12.79 -3.97
C GLY A 430 23.21 13.56 -2.64
N PRO A 431 22.18 13.33 -1.81
CA PRO A 431 22.07 13.94 -0.49
C PRO A 431 23.13 13.38 0.47
N ARG A 432 23.17 13.91 1.69
CA ARG A 432 24.14 13.48 2.72
C ARG A 432 23.91 12.01 3.09
N ALA A 433 24.99 11.26 3.33
CA ALA A 433 24.98 9.84 3.70
C ALA A 433 23.98 9.43 4.81
N LYS A 434 23.60 10.35 5.71
CA LYS A 434 22.57 10.13 6.75
C LYS A 434 21.17 9.79 6.20
N THR A 435 20.89 10.01 4.92
CA THR A 435 19.63 9.67 4.23
C THR A 435 19.75 8.36 3.46
N ASP A 436 20.86 7.63 3.65
CA ASP A 436 21.18 6.37 2.96
C ASP A 436 20.97 6.44 1.43
N PRO A 437 21.53 7.47 0.75
CA PRO A 437 21.44 7.53 -0.70
C PRO A 437 22.22 6.36 -1.30
N THR A 438 21.67 5.73 -2.32
CA THR A 438 22.33 4.69 -3.09
C THR A 438 21.96 4.83 -4.55
N ALA A 439 22.77 4.23 -5.43
CA ALA A 439 22.42 4.11 -6.84
C ALA A 439 22.61 2.67 -7.33
N TRP A 440 21.99 2.36 -8.47
CA TRP A 440 22.10 1.07 -9.13
C TRP A 440 22.32 1.26 -10.64
N LEU A 441 23.31 0.55 -11.19
CA LEU A 441 23.66 0.62 -12.60
C LEU A 441 23.29 -0.69 -13.29
N VAL A 442 22.54 -0.58 -14.40
CA VAL A 442 22.26 -1.70 -15.30
C VAL A 442 22.82 -1.37 -16.68
N VAL A 443 23.78 -2.17 -17.17
CA VAL A 443 24.29 -2.09 -18.54
C VAL A 443 23.66 -3.23 -19.33
N ARG A 444 22.72 -2.87 -20.21
CA ARG A 444 22.09 -3.80 -21.14
C ARG A 444 22.98 -3.95 -22.35
N THR A 445 23.52 -5.15 -22.52
CA THR A 445 24.43 -5.49 -23.60
C THR A 445 23.70 -6.19 -24.74
N VAL A 446 24.22 -6.03 -25.95
CA VAL A 446 23.64 -6.59 -27.19
C VAL A 446 23.68 -8.13 -27.19
N ASP A 447 24.66 -8.72 -26.50
CA ASP A 447 24.80 -10.16 -26.32
C ASP A 447 23.86 -10.75 -25.23
N GLY A 448 23.13 -9.90 -24.49
CA GLY A 448 22.24 -10.30 -23.41
C GLY A 448 22.91 -10.52 -22.05
N GLU A 449 24.24 -10.47 -21.95
CA GLU A 449 25.02 -10.59 -20.70
C GLU A 449 25.02 -9.29 -19.88
N TRP A 450 23.86 -8.92 -19.35
CA TRP A 450 23.69 -7.66 -18.65
C TRP A 450 24.52 -7.59 -17.37
N ARG A 451 25.18 -6.45 -17.17
CA ARG A 451 25.80 -6.10 -15.89
C ARG A 451 24.78 -5.35 -15.04
N SER A 452 24.59 -5.77 -13.80
CA SER A 452 23.65 -5.16 -12.85
C SER A 452 24.29 -5.11 -11.47
N GLU A 453 24.57 -3.91 -10.97
CA GLU A 453 25.35 -3.72 -9.74
C GLU A 453 24.97 -2.45 -8.99
N GLN A 454 25.25 -2.47 -7.69
CA GLN A 454 25.14 -1.29 -6.83
C GLN A 454 26.27 -0.30 -7.17
N VAL A 455 25.93 0.99 -7.11
CA VAL A 455 26.88 2.09 -7.19
C VAL A 455 26.97 2.74 -5.80
N ASP A 456 28.14 2.61 -5.17
CA ASP A 456 28.40 3.20 -3.87
C ASP A 456 28.72 4.70 -4.02
N LEU A 457 28.04 5.52 -3.21
CA LEU A 457 28.33 6.95 -3.09
C LEU A 457 29.33 7.17 -1.96
N ASP A 458 30.20 8.17 -2.13
CA ASP A 458 31.17 8.53 -1.11
C ASP A 458 30.48 9.22 0.09
N ARG A 459 31.28 9.61 1.10
CA ARG A 459 30.78 10.27 2.31
C ARG A 459 30.04 11.59 2.06
N ASN A 460 30.28 12.23 0.92
CA ASN A 460 29.63 13.48 0.51
C ASN A 460 28.35 13.21 -0.28
N GLY A 461 28.05 11.95 -0.60
CA GLY A 461 26.96 11.57 -1.47
C GLY A 461 27.32 11.63 -2.95
N SER A 462 28.60 11.68 -3.32
CA SER A 462 29.01 11.81 -4.73
C SER A 462 29.71 10.56 -5.24
N THR A 463 29.58 10.28 -6.53
CA THR A 463 30.37 9.23 -7.20
C THR A 463 30.49 9.47 -8.69
N THR A 464 31.40 8.76 -9.34
CA THR A 464 31.53 8.75 -10.79
C THR A 464 31.75 7.33 -11.27
N VAL A 465 30.87 6.85 -12.14
CA VAL A 465 30.99 5.53 -12.76
C VAL A 465 31.24 5.65 -14.25
N THR A 466 32.02 4.72 -14.81
CA THR A 466 32.26 4.67 -16.25
C THR A 466 32.00 3.28 -16.80
N THR A 467 31.33 3.21 -17.94
CA THR A 467 30.99 1.94 -18.60
C THR A 467 31.29 2.02 -20.10
N PRO A 468 31.63 0.90 -20.77
CA PRO A 468 31.60 0.86 -22.23
C PRO A 468 30.28 1.41 -22.76
N PHE A 469 30.33 2.10 -23.91
CA PHE A 469 29.15 2.73 -24.47
C PHE A 469 29.27 2.85 -25.99
N THR A 470 29.31 1.70 -26.65
CA THR A 470 29.33 1.58 -28.11
C THR A 470 28.17 0.72 -28.57
N ILE A 471 27.66 0.98 -29.78
CA ILE A 471 26.47 0.29 -30.31
C ILE A 471 26.66 -1.22 -30.51
N GLU A 472 27.91 -1.69 -30.65
CA GLU A 472 28.20 -3.11 -30.84
C GLU A 472 28.15 -3.91 -29.54
N LYS A 473 28.22 -3.22 -28.39
CA LYS A 473 28.30 -3.84 -27.07
C LYS A 473 27.13 -3.50 -26.17
N VAL A 474 26.55 -2.31 -26.32
CA VAL A 474 25.59 -1.75 -25.37
C VAL A 474 24.33 -1.32 -26.10
N GLU A 475 23.21 -1.85 -25.64
CA GLU A 475 21.86 -1.42 -26.04
C GLU A 475 21.45 -0.18 -25.26
N ALA A 476 21.68 -0.18 -23.95
CA ALA A 476 21.37 0.93 -23.07
C ALA A 476 22.08 0.80 -21.72
N VAL A 477 22.27 1.93 -21.04
CA VAL A 477 22.72 1.99 -19.65
C VAL A 477 21.64 2.67 -18.82
N SER A 478 21.11 1.98 -17.84
CA SER A 478 20.16 2.56 -16.88
C SER A 478 20.87 2.87 -15.57
N LEU A 479 20.61 4.05 -15.03
CA LEU A 479 21.03 4.47 -13.69
C LEU A 479 19.78 4.77 -12.86
N THR A 480 19.66 4.09 -11.72
CA THR A 480 18.57 4.32 -10.76
C THR A 480 19.15 4.94 -9.50
N LEU A 481 18.62 6.10 -9.12
CA LEU A 481 18.94 6.86 -7.91
C LEU A 481 17.87 6.54 -6.87
N VAL A 482 18.27 6.30 -5.62
CA VAL A 482 17.35 5.88 -4.55
C VAL A 482 17.67 6.65 -3.28
N ASN A 483 16.64 7.28 -2.71
CA ASN A 483 16.64 7.75 -1.34
C ASN A 483 16.12 6.61 -0.44
N ALA A 484 17.01 5.85 0.17
CA ALA A 484 16.62 4.70 0.98
C ALA A 484 16.39 5.05 2.46
N SER A 485 16.18 6.32 2.80
CA SER A 485 16.01 6.74 4.18
C SER A 485 14.82 6.07 4.86
N THR A 486 15.07 5.46 6.01
CA THR A 486 14.05 4.87 6.91
C THR A 486 13.90 5.70 8.19
N ARG A 487 14.20 7.01 8.11
CA ARG A 487 14.20 7.89 9.28
C ARG A 487 12.86 8.57 9.44
N PHE A 488 12.18 8.22 10.53
CA PHE A 488 10.87 8.76 10.88
C PHE A 488 10.91 9.57 12.18
N ARG A 489 9.89 10.40 12.37
CA ARG A 489 9.39 10.77 13.70
C ARG A 489 8.14 9.94 13.94
N CYS A 490 8.28 8.81 14.64
CA CYS A 490 7.17 7.91 14.96
C CYS A 490 6.19 8.51 15.96
N ASP A 491 5.03 7.86 16.11
CA ASP A 491 3.98 8.19 17.07
C ASP A 491 3.49 9.64 16.91
N LYS A 492 3.12 9.99 15.66
CA LYS A 492 2.59 11.30 15.28
C LYS A 492 1.16 11.23 14.76
N ASP A 493 0.46 10.12 15.05
CA ASP A 493 -0.91 9.86 14.61
C ASP A 493 -1.09 10.07 13.09
N THR A 494 -0.05 9.74 12.31
CA THR A 494 0.00 9.85 10.85
C THR A 494 0.09 8.45 10.25
N PRO A 495 -1.05 7.76 10.01
CA PRO A 495 -1.05 6.34 9.64
C PRO A 495 -0.67 6.07 8.18
N ASP A 496 -0.37 7.13 7.42
CA ASP A 496 -0.04 7.07 6.00
C ASP A 496 1.37 6.50 5.76
N TRP A 497 2.19 6.40 6.81
CA TRP A 497 3.59 5.97 6.76
C TRP A 497 3.91 4.96 7.87
N SER A 498 5.08 4.33 7.77
CA SER A 498 5.59 3.45 8.82
C SER A 498 5.62 4.13 10.20
N CYS A 499 5.43 3.33 11.25
CA CYS A 499 5.37 3.71 12.65
C CYS A 499 4.39 4.85 12.99
N PHE A 500 3.32 5.00 12.20
CA PHE A 500 2.34 6.09 12.32
C PHE A 500 3.03 7.46 12.41
N GLY A 501 4.10 7.61 11.63
CA GLY A 501 5.08 8.66 11.78
C GLY A 501 5.14 9.64 10.61
N ILE A 502 6.06 10.58 10.74
CA ILE A 502 6.38 11.56 9.69
C ILE A 502 7.79 11.26 9.18
N PRO A 503 7.98 10.95 7.89
CA PRO A 503 9.28 10.80 7.27
C PRO A 503 10.13 12.06 7.45
N ARG A 504 11.44 11.91 7.67
CA ARG A 504 12.34 13.06 7.89
C ARG A 504 13.03 13.57 6.63
N ASP A 505 13.06 12.75 5.60
CA ASP A 505 13.89 12.95 4.41
C ASP A 505 13.06 12.76 3.14
N GLN A 506 11.97 13.51 3.03
CA GLN A 506 11.26 13.71 1.77
C GLN A 506 12.04 14.60 0.83
N ASP A 507 11.72 14.53 -0.46
CA ASP A 507 12.24 15.42 -1.50
C ASP A 507 13.77 15.60 -1.41
N GLN A 508 14.52 14.51 -1.30
CA GLN A 508 15.98 14.62 -1.21
C GLN A 508 16.59 14.84 -2.59
N PRO A 509 17.43 15.87 -2.77
CA PRO A 509 17.93 16.24 -4.08
C PRO A 509 19.03 15.29 -4.54
N PHE A 510 18.92 14.83 -5.78
CA PHE A 510 19.98 14.20 -6.54
C PHE A 510 20.25 15.00 -7.81
N ALA A 511 21.51 15.06 -8.22
CA ALA A 511 21.91 15.50 -9.55
C ALA A 511 22.64 14.37 -10.27
N VAL A 512 22.38 14.24 -11.56
CA VAL A 512 23.09 13.33 -12.45
C VAL A 512 23.66 14.11 -13.62
N THR A 513 24.90 13.81 -13.99
CA THR A 513 25.53 14.29 -15.22
C THR A 513 26.06 13.11 -16.03
N ALA A 514 25.67 13.04 -17.30
CA ALA A 514 26.06 12.00 -18.23
C ALA A 514 26.85 12.61 -19.40
N GLU A 515 28.05 12.08 -19.64
CA GLU A 515 28.89 12.48 -20.77
C GLU A 515 29.53 11.28 -21.48
N VAL A 516 29.64 11.36 -22.80
CA VAL A 516 30.36 10.38 -23.60
C VAL A 516 31.75 10.92 -23.91
N TYR A 517 32.77 10.10 -23.70
CA TYR A 517 34.15 10.45 -23.99
C TYR A 517 34.90 9.28 -24.63
N GLN A 518 35.98 9.62 -25.35
CA GLN A 518 36.91 8.66 -25.92
C GLN A 518 38.03 8.40 -24.90
N ARG A 519 38.37 7.12 -24.67
CA ARG A 519 39.38 6.75 -23.67
C ARG A 519 40.81 7.07 -24.09
#